data_AF-A0A7K3G0R1-F1
#
_entry.id   AF-A0A7K3G0R1-F1
#
_cell.length_a   1.000
_cell.length_b   1.000
_cell.length_c   1.000
_cell.angle_alpha   90.00
_cell.angle_beta   90.00
_cell.angle_gamma   90.00
#
_symmetry.space_group_name_H-M   'P 1'
#
loop_
_entity.id
_entity.type
_entity.pdbx_description
1 polymer ?
#
loop_
_entity_poly.entity_id
_entity_poly.type
_entity_poly.pdbx_seq_one_letter_code
_entity_poly.pdbx_strand_id
1 'polypeptide(L)'
;QGFVIDEVSATPGRLTGSAGELRWDLTEQAAEAPLFTFPRWSWRYPLLPAAQILPAARASYSGTISYGDTTLRLNDAPGASARIYGHGNAQTWAWLHADLGGGDILEIVTAVSRRPVLRQLPPLVFLRLRT
;
A
#
# COMPACT_ATOMS: atom_id res chain seq x y z
N GLN A 1 10.23 -5.93 5.78
CA GLN A 1 11.41 -5.76 4.90
C GLN A 1 10.97 -5.10 3.62
N GLY A 2 11.80 -4.25 3.01
CA GLY A 2 11.55 -3.68 1.68
C GLY A 2 11.71 -4.69 0.55
N PHE A 3 11.69 -4.21 -0.70
CA PHE A 3 12.15 -4.99 -1.84
C PHE A 3 13.09 -4.15 -2.70
N VAL A 4 14.00 -4.83 -3.39
CA VAL A 4 14.91 -4.24 -4.38
C VAL A 4 14.93 -5.17 -5.59
N ILE A 5 14.73 -4.61 -6.78
CA ILE A 5 14.83 -5.31 -8.06
C ILE A 5 15.38 -4.34 -9.10
N ASP A 6 16.50 -4.70 -9.72
CA ASP A 6 17.22 -3.86 -10.67
C ASP A 6 17.45 -2.43 -10.11
N GLU A 7 16.94 -1.41 -10.80
CA GLU A 7 17.05 0.00 -10.39
C GLU A 7 15.97 0.42 -9.38
N VAL A 8 14.99 -0.45 -9.08
CA VAL A 8 13.86 -0.13 -8.20
C VAL A 8 14.13 -0.62 -6.79
N SER A 9 13.98 0.29 -5.82
CA SER A 9 14.06 0.02 -4.38
C SER A 9 12.86 0.64 -3.66
N ALA A 10 12.17 -0.17 -2.86
CA ALA A 10 11.11 0.25 -1.96
C ALA A 10 11.39 -0.25 -0.55
N THR A 11 12.15 0.55 0.21
CA THR A 11 12.54 0.25 1.58
C THR A 11 11.88 1.22 2.56
N PRO A 12 11.74 0.87 3.85
CA PRO A 12 11.22 1.82 4.84
C PRO A 12 12.02 3.13 4.79
N GLY A 13 11.32 4.24 4.55
CA GLY A 13 11.92 5.57 4.54
C GLY A 13 12.50 6.02 3.20
N ARG A 14 12.64 5.14 2.20
CA ARG A 14 13.22 5.51 0.91
C ARG A 14 12.63 4.69 -0.24
N LEU A 15 12.13 5.41 -1.24
CA LEU A 15 11.62 4.86 -2.50
C LEU A 15 12.45 5.45 -3.64
N THR A 16 13.17 4.62 -4.39
CA THR A 16 13.96 5.06 -5.54
C THR A 16 13.75 4.15 -6.73
N GLY A 17 13.88 4.67 -7.93
CA GLY A 17 14.01 3.84 -9.12
C GLY A 17 13.59 4.51 -10.40
N SER A 18 13.52 3.68 -11.43
CA SER A 18 13.15 4.08 -12.79
C SER A 18 12.25 3.03 -13.44
N ALA A 19 11.39 3.47 -14.37
CA ALA A 19 10.60 2.60 -15.23
C ALA A 19 10.28 3.36 -16.54
N GLY A 20 11.00 3.03 -17.61
CA GLY A 20 10.93 3.80 -18.86
C GLY A 20 11.43 5.24 -18.63
N GLU A 21 10.60 6.23 -18.97
CA GLU A 21 10.92 7.65 -18.75
C GLU A 21 10.63 8.13 -17.32
N LEU A 22 9.91 7.32 -16.53
CA LEU A 22 9.60 7.66 -15.14
C LEU A 22 10.83 7.40 -14.25
N ARG A 23 11.19 8.38 -13.43
CA ARG A 23 12.21 8.27 -12.38
C ARG A 23 11.70 8.85 -11.08
N TRP A 24 12.10 8.27 -9.95
CA TRP A 24 11.76 8.79 -8.63
C TRP A 24 12.89 8.61 -7.63
N ASP A 25 13.00 9.58 -6.74
CA ASP A 25 13.82 9.51 -5.54
C ASP A 25 13.09 10.24 -4.43
N LEU A 26 12.50 9.47 -3.52
CA LEU A 26 11.61 9.94 -2.46
C LEU A 26 12.09 9.45 -1.11
N THR A 27 12.12 10.36 -0.15
CA THR A 27 12.16 10.04 1.28
C THR A 27 10.72 9.92 1.78
N GLU A 28 10.41 8.81 2.45
CA GLU A 28 9.14 8.57 3.11
C GLU A 28 9.32 8.81 4.62
N GLN A 29 8.39 9.52 5.25
CA GLN A 29 8.34 9.63 6.71
C GLN A 29 6.97 9.17 7.20
N ALA A 30 6.92 7.96 7.76
CA ALA A 30 5.71 7.43 8.37
C ALA A 30 5.39 8.18 9.67
N ALA A 31 4.14 8.65 9.81
CA ALA A 31 3.70 9.35 11.01
C ALA A 31 3.42 8.39 12.18
N GLU A 32 3.05 7.14 11.87
CA GLU A 32 2.46 6.21 12.84
C GLU A 32 2.90 4.75 12.57
N ALA A 33 2.65 3.88 13.54
CA ALA A 33 2.89 2.46 13.41
C ALA A 33 2.02 1.82 12.30
N PRO A 34 2.48 0.68 11.72
CA PRO A 34 1.75 -0.01 10.65
C PRO A 34 0.30 -0.33 11.01
N LEU A 35 -0.59 -0.09 10.06
CA LEU A 35 -2.00 -0.44 10.16
C LEU A 35 -2.25 -1.79 9.48
N PHE A 36 -2.92 -2.69 10.18
CA PHE A 36 -3.30 -4.00 9.67
C PHE A 36 -4.81 -4.00 9.40
N THR A 37 -5.21 -3.97 8.13
CA THR A 37 -6.64 -4.11 7.74
C THR A 37 -7.14 -5.54 7.99
N PHE A 38 -6.25 -6.52 7.81
CA PHE A 38 -6.48 -7.92 8.10
C PHE A 38 -5.90 -8.29 9.47
N PRO A 39 -6.34 -9.40 10.10
CA PRO A 39 -5.69 -9.90 11.31
C PRO A 39 -4.17 -10.08 11.11
N ARG A 40 -3.35 -9.63 12.06
CA ARG A 40 -1.87 -9.60 11.94
C ARG A 40 -1.24 -10.94 11.54
N TRP A 41 -1.84 -12.04 11.98
CA TRP A 41 -1.36 -13.39 11.66
C TRP A 41 -1.41 -13.68 10.15
N SER A 42 -2.35 -13.09 9.41
CA SER A 42 -2.47 -13.31 7.96
C SER A 42 -1.29 -12.74 7.18
N TRP A 43 -0.69 -11.65 7.68
CA TRP A 43 0.54 -11.11 7.11
C TRP A 43 1.77 -11.96 7.44
N ARG A 44 1.79 -12.56 8.64
CA ARG A 44 2.89 -13.43 9.08
C ARG A 44 2.84 -14.80 8.41
N TYR A 45 1.64 -15.31 8.16
CA TYR A 45 1.38 -16.61 7.57
C TYR A 45 0.47 -16.42 6.36
N PRO A 46 1.00 -16.50 5.13
CA PRO A 46 0.26 -16.20 3.90
C PRO A 46 -0.73 -17.32 3.53
N LEU A 47 -1.68 -17.62 4.42
CA LEU A 47 -2.69 -18.67 4.23
C LEU A 47 -3.91 -18.14 3.46
N LEU A 48 -4.21 -16.85 3.63
CA LEU A 48 -5.27 -16.18 2.89
C LEU A 48 -4.89 -16.03 1.40
N PRO A 49 -5.89 -16.00 0.48
CA PRO A 49 -5.62 -15.76 -0.94
C PRO A 49 -4.76 -14.51 -1.17
N ALA A 50 -5.06 -13.45 -0.43
CA ALA A 50 -4.30 -12.22 -0.34
C ALA A 50 -4.55 -11.57 1.02
N ALA A 51 -3.62 -10.73 1.47
CA ALA A 51 -3.86 -9.81 2.57
C ALA A 51 -3.04 -8.53 2.33
N GLN A 52 -3.54 -7.42 2.87
CA GLN A 52 -2.86 -6.15 2.81
C GLN A 52 -2.47 -5.63 4.20
N ILE A 53 -1.47 -4.76 4.23
CA ILE A 53 -1.12 -3.91 5.36
C ILE A 53 -0.75 -2.52 4.85
N LEU A 54 -0.78 -1.53 5.73
CA LEU A 54 -0.22 -0.21 5.48
C LEU A 54 0.95 0.00 6.42
N PRO A 55 2.21 -0.24 5.97
CA PRO A 55 3.38 0.06 6.79
C PRO A 55 3.43 1.52 7.21
N ALA A 56 2.95 2.42 6.36
CA ALA A 56 2.78 3.84 6.66
C ALA A 56 1.38 4.27 6.19
N ALA A 57 0.39 4.15 7.06
CA ALA A 57 -0.99 4.53 6.74
C ALA A 57 -1.17 6.06 6.64
N ARG A 58 -0.26 6.81 7.25
CA ARG A 58 -0.07 8.25 7.04
C ARG A 58 1.41 8.52 6.93
N ALA A 59 1.82 9.22 5.89
CA ALA A 59 3.21 9.56 5.64
C ALA A 59 3.33 10.91 4.93
N SER A 60 4.48 11.55 5.10
CA SER A 60 4.93 12.63 4.24
C SER A 60 6.02 12.15 3.28
N TYR A 61 6.03 12.71 2.08
CA TYR A 61 6.97 12.39 1.02
C TYR A 61 7.69 13.65 0.55
N SER A 62 9.01 13.58 0.56
CA SER A 62 9.89 14.66 0.09
C SER A 62 10.89 14.09 -0.92
N GLY A 63 11.11 14.80 -2.02
CA GLY A 63 12.01 14.33 -3.09
C GLY A 63 11.52 14.73 -4.48
N THR A 64 11.83 13.91 -5.47
CA THR A 64 11.54 14.21 -6.87
C THR A 64 10.90 13.04 -7.60
N ILE A 65 9.93 13.35 -8.46
CA ILE A 65 9.39 12.44 -9.48
C ILE A 65 9.58 13.13 -10.83
N SER A 66 10.16 12.44 -11.79
CA SER A 66 10.41 12.96 -13.13
C SER A 66 9.78 12.06 -14.18
N TYR A 67 9.22 12.65 -15.23
CA TYR A 67 8.67 11.96 -16.40
C TYR A 67 9.02 12.76 -17.66
N GLY A 68 9.81 12.16 -18.56
CA GLY A 68 10.41 12.88 -19.68
C GLY A 68 11.25 14.06 -19.17
N ASP A 69 10.98 15.26 -19.70
CA ASP A 69 11.65 16.50 -19.28
C ASP A 69 10.97 17.20 -18.09
N THR A 70 9.86 16.67 -17.59
CA THR A 70 9.12 17.28 -16.46
C THR A 70 9.61 16.69 -15.14
N THR A 71 9.96 17.55 -14.18
CA THR A 71 10.29 17.14 -12.82
C THR A 71 9.37 17.82 -11.81
N LEU A 72 8.68 17.01 -11.01
CA LEU A 72 7.88 17.42 -9.87
C LEU A 72 8.72 17.25 -8.59
N ARG A 73 8.88 18.34 -7.84
CA ARG A 73 9.48 18.29 -6.50
C ARG A 73 8.39 18.22 -5.44
N LEU A 74 8.45 17.19 -4.62
CA LEU A 74 7.58 17.02 -3.46
C LEU A 74 8.28 17.58 -2.23
N ASN A 75 7.54 18.41 -1.47
CA ASN A 75 7.97 18.93 -0.19
C ASN A 75 6.87 18.56 0.83
N ASP A 76 7.17 17.59 1.68
CA ASP A 76 6.29 17.04 2.71
C ASP A 76 4.87 16.72 2.21
N ALA A 77 4.79 16.18 1.00
CA ALA A 77 3.53 15.83 0.37
C ALA A 77 2.84 14.69 1.14
N PRO A 78 1.55 14.80 1.47
CA PRO A 78 0.85 13.75 2.22
C PRO A 78 0.62 12.52 1.35
N GLY A 79 0.63 11.34 1.97
CA GLY A 79 0.27 10.09 1.32
C GLY A 79 0.29 8.90 2.26
N ALA A 80 0.27 7.69 1.68
CA ALA A 80 0.32 6.43 2.40
C ALA A 80 1.08 5.38 1.58
N SER A 81 1.72 4.44 2.28
CA SER A 81 2.30 3.24 1.69
C SER A 81 1.49 2.03 2.10
N ALA A 82 0.97 1.34 1.10
CA ALA A 82 0.29 0.06 1.25
C ALA A 82 1.15 -1.08 0.68
N ARG A 83 0.97 -2.28 1.22
CA ARG A 83 1.57 -3.51 0.71
C ARG A 83 0.54 -4.61 0.69
N ILE A 84 0.53 -5.35 -0.40
CA ILE A 84 -0.32 -6.52 -0.60
C ILE A 84 0.54 -7.70 -1.00
N TYR A 85 0.30 -8.85 -0.39
CA TYR A 85 0.71 -10.12 -0.98
C TYR A 85 -0.52 -10.81 -1.54
N GLY A 86 -0.35 -11.61 -2.59
CA GLY A 86 -1.42 -12.42 -3.14
C GLY A 86 -0.88 -13.63 -3.88
N HIS A 87 -1.63 -14.73 -3.86
CA HIS A 87 -1.35 -15.94 -4.65
C HIS A 87 -1.96 -15.84 -6.06
N GLY A 88 -2.04 -14.63 -6.60
CA GLY A 88 -2.83 -14.26 -7.77
C GLY A 88 -3.84 -13.14 -7.46
N ASN A 89 -4.36 -12.53 -8.52
CA ASN A 89 -5.30 -11.42 -8.41
C ASN A 89 -6.68 -11.89 -7.93
N ALA A 90 -7.38 -11.00 -7.23
CA ALA A 90 -8.81 -11.16 -6.94
C ALA A 90 -9.62 -11.17 -8.24
N GLN A 91 -10.81 -11.80 -8.21
CA GLN A 91 -11.76 -11.74 -9.32
C GLN A 91 -12.37 -10.35 -9.45
N THR A 92 -12.75 -9.77 -8.31
CA THR A 92 -13.29 -8.42 -8.17
C THR A 92 -12.77 -7.88 -6.86
N TRP A 93 -12.43 -6.60 -6.82
CA TRP A 93 -11.97 -5.95 -5.61
C TRP A 93 -12.28 -4.46 -5.63
N ALA A 94 -12.36 -3.87 -4.45
CA ALA A 94 -12.30 -2.43 -4.25
C ALA A 94 -11.45 -2.13 -3.02
N TRP A 95 -10.79 -0.98 -3.05
CA TRP A 95 -9.93 -0.49 -2.00
C TRP A 95 -10.21 0.99 -1.77
N LEU A 96 -10.31 1.39 -0.50
CA LEU A 96 -10.37 2.78 -0.09
C LEU A 96 -9.44 2.99 1.09
N HIS A 97 -8.60 4.01 0.95
CA HIS A 97 -7.77 4.56 2.01
C HIS A 97 -8.12 6.05 2.17
N ALA A 98 -8.36 6.48 3.40
CA ALA A 98 -8.59 7.89 3.70
C ALA A 98 -7.92 8.28 5.03
N ASP A 99 -7.00 9.25 4.95
CA ASP A 99 -6.64 10.10 6.09
C ASP A 99 -7.79 11.07 6.32
N LEU A 100 -8.47 10.92 7.46
CA LEU A 100 -9.66 11.71 7.82
C LEU A 100 -9.30 13.00 8.56
N GLY A 101 -8.01 13.25 8.80
CA GLY A 101 -7.52 14.32 9.66
C GLY A 101 -7.54 13.93 11.14
N GLY A 102 -6.86 14.71 11.97
CA GLY A 102 -6.79 14.46 13.41
C GLY A 102 -6.02 13.20 13.85
N GLY A 103 -5.47 12.42 12.91
CA GLY A 103 -4.90 11.10 13.19
C GLY A 103 -5.81 9.94 12.78
N ASP A 104 -7.05 10.24 12.43
CA ASP A 104 -8.05 9.23 12.09
C ASP A 104 -7.82 8.68 10.69
N ILE A 105 -7.99 7.37 10.54
CA ILE A 105 -7.79 6.68 9.25
C ILE A 105 -8.93 5.70 9.03
N LEU A 106 -9.53 5.78 7.84
CA LEU A 106 -10.44 4.77 7.33
C LEU A 106 -9.78 3.95 6.24
N GLU A 107 -9.84 2.63 6.42
CA GLU A 107 -9.25 1.67 5.51
C GLU A 107 -10.27 0.57 5.20
N ILE A 108 -10.59 0.38 3.92
CA ILE A 108 -11.58 -0.59 3.46
C ILE A 108 -10.98 -1.40 2.33
N VAL A 109 -10.97 -2.73 2.48
CA VAL A 109 -10.79 -3.66 1.36
C VAL A 109 -11.98 -4.56 1.23
N THR A 110 -12.44 -4.74 0.00
CA THR A 110 -13.38 -5.79 -0.34
C THR A 110 -12.89 -6.56 -1.54
N ALA A 111 -13.03 -7.88 -1.50
CA ALA A 111 -12.57 -8.73 -2.58
C ALA A 111 -13.36 -10.03 -2.70
N VAL A 112 -13.42 -10.55 -3.92
CA VAL A 112 -13.85 -11.92 -4.26
C VAL A 112 -12.62 -12.69 -4.74
N SER A 113 -12.32 -13.81 -4.10
CA SER A 113 -11.17 -14.65 -4.48
C SER A 113 -11.48 -15.48 -5.73
N ARG A 114 -10.46 -15.77 -6.55
CA ARG A 114 -10.59 -16.71 -7.68
C ARG A 114 -10.60 -18.18 -7.28
N ARG A 115 -10.31 -18.51 -6.00
CA ARG A 115 -10.27 -19.92 -5.54
C ARG A 115 -11.67 -20.57 -5.67
N PRO A 116 -11.79 -21.84 -6.11
CA PRO A 116 -13.06 -22.44 -6.53
C PRO A 116 -14.22 -22.32 -5.54
N VAL A 117 -13.95 -22.43 -4.24
CA VAL A 117 -14.95 -22.32 -3.17
C VAL A 117 -15.25 -20.87 -2.82
N LEU A 118 -14.23 -20.00 -2.84
CA LEU A 118 -14.37 -18.60 -2.40
C LEU A 118 -14.94 -17.68 -3.48
N ARG A 119 -14.83 -18.06 -4.76
CA ARG A 119 -15.35 -17.27 -5.90
C ARG A 119 -16.87 -17.19 -5.96
N GLN A 120 -17.57 -18.06 -5.23
CA GLN A 120 -19.03 -18.08 -5.13
C GLN A 120 -19.55 -17.25 -3.94
N LEU A 121 -18.65 -16.77 -3.08
CA LEU A 121 -19.03 -15.95 -1.93
C LEU A 121 -19.26 -14.50 -2.36
N PRO A 122 -20.16 -13.76 -1.68
CA PRO A 122 -20.23 -12.32 -1.84
C PRO A 122 -18.88 -11.67 -1.46
N PRO A 123 -18.60 -10.45 -1.96
CA PRO A 123 -17.38 -9.73 -1.60
C PRO A 123 -17.22 -9.61 -0.08
N LEU A 124 -16.10 -10.10 0.45
CA LEU A 124 -15.80 -10.00 1.87
C LEU A 124 -15.17 -8.64 2.17
N VAL A 125 -15.79 -7.88 3.07
CA VAL A 125 -15.32 -6.54 3.47
C VAL A 125 -14.48 -6.64 4.74
N PHE A 126 -13.28 -6.09 4.67
CA PHE A 126 -12.40 -5.84 5.80
C PHE A 126 -12.31 -4.33 5.99
N LEU A 127 -12.85 -3.86 7.12
CA LEU A 127 -12.82 -2.46 7.50
C LEU A 127 -11.94 -2.27 8.72
N ARG A 128 -11.10 -1.24 8.67
CA ARG A 128 -10.34 -0.77 9.81
C ARG A 128 -10.51 0.74 9.93
N LEU A 129 -11.07 1.16 11.07
CA LEU A 129 -11.03 2.54 11.54
C LEU A 129 -9.98 2.63 12.64
N ARG A 130 -9.05 3.58 12.51
CA ARG A 130 -8.14 3.99 13.58
C ARG A 130 -8.53 5.41 13.99
N THR A 131 -8.61 5.61 15.30
CA THR A 131 -8.88 6.87 16.00
C THR A 131 -7.83 7.06 17.09
#